data_AF-A0A6M1U1P4-F1
#
_entry.id   AF-A0A6M1U1P4-F1
#
_cell.length_a   1.000
_cell.length_b   1.000
_cell.length_c   1.000
_cell.angle_alpha   90.00
_cell.angle_beta   90.00
_cell.angle_gamma   90.00
#
_symmetry.space_group_name_H-M   'P 1'
#
loop_
_entity.id
_entity.type
_entity.pdbx_description
1 polymer ?
#
loop_
_entity_poly.entity_id
_entity_poly.type
_entity_poly.pdbx_seq_one_letter_code
_entity_poly.pdbx_strand_id
1 'polypeptide(L)' 'MKILFISIVYGALLASIAIGMNLLMGFTFYQSMDNVLNPFRVMEIPEWFIILFFLILWGLDRAVAVFLRQKRW' A
#
# COMPACT_ATOMS: atom_id res chain seq x y z
N MET A 1 25.29 -11.79 16.66
CA MET A 1 24.60 -10.97 17.69
C MET A 1 24.38 -9.51 17.26
N LYS A 2 25.34 -8.85 16.59
CA LYS A 2 25.16 -7.46 16.07
C LYS A 2 23.93 -7.29 15.16
N ILE A 3 23.72 -8.21 14.21
CA ILE A 3 22.60 -8.14 13.25
C ILE A 3 21.24 -8.26 13.96
N LEU A 4 21.10 -9.18 14.91
CA LEU A 4 19.87 -9.33 15.69
C LEU A 4 19.55 -8.07 16.49
N PHE A 5 20.56 -7.51 17.17
CA PHE A 5 20.40 -6.26 17.91
C PHE A 5 19.99 -5.10 16.99
N ILE A 6 20.68 -4.94 15.85
CA ILE A 6 20.35 -3.92 14.85
C ILE A 6 18.91 -4.13 14.33
N SER A 7 18.50 -5.36 14.07
CA SER A 7 17.15 -5.68 13.57
C SER A 7 16.07 -5.32 14.58
N ILE A 8 16.28 -5.60 15.87
CA ILE A 8 15.35 -5.22 16.95
C ILE A 8 15.25 -3.70 17.07
N VAL A 9 16.39 -2.99 17.02
CA VAL A 9 16.43 -1.52 17.09
C VAL A 9 15.68 -0.91 15.90
N TYR A 10 15.93 -1.40 14.68
CA TYR A 10 15.20 -0.95 13.49
C TYR A 10 13.70 -1.27 13.59
N GLY A 11 13.32 -2.46 14.04
CA GLY A 11 11.92 -2.83 14.24
C GLY A 11 11.23 -1.90 15.22
N ALA A 12 11.87 -1.56 16.34
CA ALA A 12 11.32 -0.64 17.34
C ALA A 12 11.17 0.79 16.81
N LEU A 13 12.15 1.29 16.03
CA LEU A 13 12.07 2.60 15.39
C LEU A 13 10.96 2.68 14.34
N LEU A 14 10.81 1.64 13.52
CA LEU A 14 9.75 1.58 12.53
C LEU A 14 8.37 1.50 13.18
N ALA A 15 8.24 0.69 14.24
CA ALA A 15 7.00 0.60 15.01
C ALA A 15 6.64 1.94 15.67
N SER A 16 7.59 2.67 16.23
CA SER A 16 7.31 3.97 16.86
C SER A 16 6.88 5.03 15.84
N ILE A 17 7.50 5.05 14.65
CA ILE A 17 7.08 5.92 13.54
C ILE A 17 5.66 5.57 13.08
N ALA A 18 5.37 4.29 12.85
CA ALA A 18 4.04 3.84 12.44
C ALA A 18 2.96 4.18 13.47
N ILE A 19 3.29 4.02 14.77
CA ILE A 19 2.38 4.41 15.85
C ILE A 19 2.15 5.92 15.87
N GLY A 20 3.22 6.71 15.75
CA GLY A 20 3.11 8.16 15.67
C GLY A 20 2.23 8.62 14.51
N MET A 21 2.39 8.03 13.33
CA MET A 21 1.56 8.33 12.16
C MET A 21 0.09 7.95 12.37
N ASN A 22 -0.19 6.78 12.95
CA ASN A 22 -1.56 6.36 13.25
C ASN A 22 -2.24 7.31 14.24
N LEU A 23 -1.54 7.73 15.29
CA LEU A 23 -2.06 8.71 16.24
C LEU A 23 -2.35 10.07 15.55
N LEU A 24 -1.47 10.53 14.65
CA LEU A 24 -1.70 11.76 13.87
C LEU A 24 -2.89 11.65 12.92
N MET A 25 -3.18 10.45 12.40
CA MET A 25 -4.37 10.16 11.60
C MET A 25 -5.65 10.01 12.45
N GLY A 26 -5.55 10.13 13.79
CA GLY A 26 -6.69 10.06 14.71
C GLY A 26 -7.04 8.65 15.19
N PHE A 27 -6.20 7.65 14.89
CA PHE A 27 -6.37 6.30 15.44
C PHE A 27 -6.02 6.27 16.93
N THR A 28 -6.67 5.38 17.68
CA THR A 28 -6.32 5.12 19.07
C THR A 28 -5.02 4.32 19.18
N PHE A 29 -4.36 4.37 20.33
CA PHE A 29 -3.15 3.58 20.59
C PHE A 29 -3.37 2.06 20.37
N TYR A 30 -4.52 1.53 20.81
CA TYR A 30 -4.87 0.12 20.63
C TYR A 30 -5.02 -0.26 19.15
N GLN A 31 -5.75 0.54 18.38
CA GLN A 31 -5.89 0.33 16.93
C GLN A 31 -4.54 0.45 16.22
N SER A 32 -3.70 1.39 16.66
CA SER A 32 -2.37 1.54 16.10
C SER A 32 -1.49 0.32 16.38
N MET A 33 -1.60 -0.29 17.55
CA MET A 33 -0.84 -1.49 17.89
C MET A 33 -1.31 -2.69 17.05
N ASP A 34 -2.62 -2.81 16.84
CA ASP A 34 -3.21 -3.82 15.93
C ASP A 34 -2.68 -3.63 14.50
N ASN A 35 -2.62 -2.39 14.00
CA ASN A 35 -2.09 -2.07 12.68
C ASN A 35 -0.60 -2.40 12.53
N VAL A 36 0.22 -2.22 13.58
CA VAL A 36 1.66 -2.54 13.53
C VAL A 36 1.91 -4.05 13.58
N LEU A 37 1.09 -4.80 14.32
CA LEU A 37 1.18 -6.25 14.40
C LEU A 37 0.59 -6.95 13.17
N ASN A 38 -0.41 -6.34 12.53
CA ASN A 38 -1.04 -6.84 11.30
C ASN A 38 -1.06 -5.76 10.20
N PRO A 39 0.12 -5.40 9.65
CA PRO A 39 0.24 -4.30 8.69
C PRO A 39 -0.46 -4.59 7.34
N PHE A 40 -0.61 -5.87 6.99
CA PHE A 40 -1.20 -6.29 5.72
C PHE A 40 -2.72 -6.12 5.68
N ARG A 41 -3.39 -6.02 6.82
CA ARG A 41 -4.85 -5.85 6.89
C ARG A 41 -5.34 -4.57 6.22
N VAL A 42 -4.52 -3.51 6.23
CA VAL A 42 -4.84 -2.22 5.60
C VAL A 42 -4.35 -2.16 4.16
N MET A 43 -3.39 -3.02 3.79
CA MET A 43 -2.73 -3.00 2.49
C MET A 43 -3.53 -3.70 1.39
N GLU A 44 -4.38 -4.67 1.76
CA GLU A 44 -5.21 -5.41 0.80
C GLU A 44 -6.10 -4.49 -0.05
N ILE A 45 -6.82 -3.54 0.56
CA ILE A 45 -7.78 -2.70 -0.16
C ILE A 45 -7.08 -1.77 -1.18
N PRO A 46 -6.03 -1.00 -0.79
CA PRO A 46 -5.24 -0.23 -1.74
C PRO A 46 -4.56 -1.07 -2.83
N GLU A 47 -4.07 -2.26 -2.51
CA GLU A 47 -3.45 -3.15 -3.51
C GLU A 47 -4.45 -3.61 -4.57
N TRP A 48 -5.62 -4.08 -4.16
CA TRP A 48 -6.70 -4.42 -5.08
C TRP A 48 -7.15 -3.23 -5.92
N PHE A 49 -7.23 -2.04 -5.31
CA PHE A 49 -7.56 -0.80 -6.03
C PHE A 49 -6.52 -0.48 -7.11
N ILE A 50 -5.22 -0.54 -6.78
CA ILE A 50 -4.14 -0.25 -7.72
C ILE A 50 -4.15 -1.25 -8.89
N ILE A 51 -4.32 -2.54 -8.61
CA ILE A 51 -4.38 -3.58 -9.65
C ILE A 51 -5.56 -3.32 -10.59
N LEU A 52 -6.75 -3.06 -10.06
CA LEU A 52 -7.94 -2.75 -10.86
C LEU A 52 -7.75 -1.47 -11.68
N PHE A 53 -7.16 -0.44 -11.10
CA PHE A 53 -6.87 0.82 -11.78
C PHE A 53 -5.96 0.60 -12.99
N PHE A 54 -4.87 -0.17 -12.84
CA PHE A 54 -3.99 -0.50 -13.95
C PHE A 54 -4.65 -1.36 -15.02
N LEU A 55 -5.50 -2.32 -14.64
CA LEU A 55 -6.27 -3.13 -15.59
C LEU A 55 -7.22 -2.28 -16.44
N ILE A 56 -7.89 -1.30 -15.82
CA ILE A 56 -8.76 -0.36 -16.55
C ILE A 56 -7.95 0.50 -17.52
N LEU A 57 -6.83 1.07 -17.08
CA LEU A 57 -5.94 1.85 -17.94
C LEU A 57 -5.44 1.04 -19.13
N TRP A 58 -5.03 -0.21 -18.90
CA TRP A 58 -4.61 -1.12 -19.95
C TRP A 58 -5.75 -1.43 -20.94
N GLY A 59 -6.96 -1.68 -20.44
CA GLY A 59 -8.14 -1.88 -21.28
C GLY A 59 -8.48 -0.66 -22.13
N LEU A 60 -8.39 0.55 -21.55
CA LEU A 60 -8.60 1.81 -22.26
C LEU A 60 -7.56 2.04 -23.33
N ASP A 61 -6.28 1.82 -23.03
CA ASP A 61 -5.19 1.92 -24.02
C ASP A 61 -5.45 1.02 -25.23
N ARG A 62 -5.83 -0.24 -24.98
CA ARG A 62 -6.19 -1.19 -26.06
C ARG A 62 -7.43 -0.76 -26.83
N ALA A 63 -8.47 -0.29 -26.15
CA ALA A 63 -9.69 0.18 -26.81
C ALA A 63 -9.41 1.39 -27.70
N VAL A 64 -8.64 2.37 -27.22
CA VAL A 64 -8.22 3.55 -27.99
C VAL A 64 -7.37 3.15 -29.19
N ALA A 65 -6.40 2.24 -29.01
CA ALA A 65 -5.56 1.75 -30.11
C ALA A 65 -6.38 1.06 -31.21
N VAL A 66 -7.39 0.27 -30.85
CA VAL A 66 -8.32 -0.37 -31.81
C VAL A 66 -9.18 0.67 -32.51
N PHE A 67 -9.76 1.62 -31.77
CA PHE A 67 -10.60 2.67 -32.32
C PHE A 67 -9.85 3.58 -33.30
N LEU A 68 -8.62 3.97 -32.96
CA LEU A 68 -7.75 4.77 -33.84
C LEU A 68 -7.32 3.98 -35.08
N ARG A 69 -7.12 2.66 -34.99
CA ARG A 69 -6.87 1.82 -36.16
C ARG A 69 -8.08 1.74 -37.08
N GLN A 70 -9.30 1.62 -36.54
CA GLN A 70 -10.52 1.59 -37.36
C GLN A 70 -10.77 2.90 -38.11
N LYS A 71 -10.39 4.04 -37.53
CA LYS A 71 -10.57 5.37 -38.14
C LYS A 71 -9.55 5.72 -39.24
N ARG A 72 -8.52 4.89 -39.40
CA ARG A 72 -7.41 5.08 -40.36
C ARG A 72 -7.57 4.25 -41.64
N TRP A 73 -8.61 3.42 -41.72
CA TRP A 73 -9.13 2.79 -42.93
C TRP A 73 -10.39 3.53 -43.37
#